data_AF-A0A7X4C127-F1
#
_entry.id   AF-A0A7X4C127-F1
#
_cell.length_a   1.000
_cell.length_b   1.000
_cell.length_c   1.000
_cell.angle_alpha   90.00
_cell.angle_beta   90.00
_cell.angle_gamma   90.00
#
_symmetry.space_group_name_H-M   'P 1'
#
loop_
_entity.id
_entity.type
_entity.pdbx_description
1 polymer ?
#
loop_
_entity_poly.entity_id
_entity_poly.type
_entity_poly.pdbx_seq_one_letter_code
_entity_poly.pdbx_strand_id
1 'polypeptide(L)'
;MSRAYRRSGRIFVAALFVAGILAGCSSDNTEEYVERSVEELYNSSMDALLDGNFEVATQRFDEVERQHPYSVWATKAQLMGAYAQYQADNYEEAISALQRYIELHPGNPDVAYAYYLIAIAYYEQISDVGRDQSLTRKARSALEAVVRRFPGSDYANDARLKLDLTRDHLAGKEMSVGRFYLRQGHLLAAINRFRVVADEYQTTSHVPEALHRLAEAYTAVGLDDEAVRVAAVLQHNYPGNEWYVDSYGLVEKGESGATDDGADWFSRNWSAVFDPEKTIGGGGERAEELAKELAEKRAADDAALEERARELERERAGGKGEAPQTQAEAPPATPKG
;
A
#
# COMPACT_ATOMS: atom_id res chain seq x y z
N MET A 1 33.66 61.96 -23.65
CA MET A 1 32.62 61.22 -24.41
C MET A 1 32.75 59.69 -24.22
N SER A 2 32.54 59.12 -23.03
CA SER A 2 32.79 57.67 -22.84
C SER A 2 31.86 56.90 -21.89
N ARG A 3 30.88 57.54 -21.25
CA ARG A 3 29.93 56.86 -20.34
C ARG A 3 28.51 56.72 -20.89
N ALA A 4 28.07 57.61 -21.77
CA ALA A 4 26.72 57.57 -22.36
C ALA A 4 26.56 56.40 -23.36
N TYR A 5 27.54 56.20 -24.25
CA TYR A 5 27.47 55.17 -25.30
C TYR A 5 27.49 53.73 -24.74
N ARG A 6 28.17 53.52 -23.60
CA ARG A 6 28.23 52.21 -22.90
C ARG A 6 26.92 51.81 -22.22
N ARG A 7 26.04 52.76 -21.87
CA ARG A 7 24.71 52.45 -21.30
C ARG A 7 23.71 52.10 -22.39
N SER A 8 23.73 52.80 -23.52
CA SER A 8 22.83 52.53 -24.65
C SER A 8 23.07 51.17 -25.30
N GLY A 9 24.33 50.75 -25.43
CA GLY A 9 24.67 49.41 -25.96
C GLY A 9 24.21 48.25 -25.06
N ARG A 10 24.23 48.44 -23.73
CA ARG A 10 23.77 47.41 -22.77
C ARG A 10 22.25 47.23 -22.79
N ILE A 11 21.50 48.32 -23.01
CA ILE A 11 20.04 48.26 -23.14
C ILE A 11 19.66 47.56 -24.44
N PHE A 12 20.38 47.81 -25.54
CA PHE A 12 20.12 47.17 -26.83
C PHE A 12 20.42 45.66 -26.80
N VAL A 13 21.50 45.25 -26.14
CA VAL A 13 21.84 43.82 -25.96
C VAL A 13 20.85 43.12 -25.05
N ALA A 14 20.39 43.76 -23.96
CA ALA A 14 19.36 43.19 -23.08
C ALA A 14 18.00 43.04 -23.80
N ALA A 15 17.61 44.00 -24.64
CA ALA A 15 16.38 43.91 -25.43
C ALA A 15 16.42 42.78 -26.48
N LEU A 16 17.58 42.56 -27.11
CA LEU A 16 17.78 41.48 -28.07
C LEU A 16 17.78 40.09 -27.40
N PHE A 17 18.27 40.00 -26.16
CA PHE A 17 18.24 38.77 -25.37
C PHE A 17 16.82 38.42 -24.90
N VAL A 18 16.02 39.41 -24.50
CA VAL A 18 14.60 39.21 -24.14
C VAL A 18 13.75 38.81 -25.35
N ALA A 19 14.03 39.36 -26.53
CA ALA A 19 13.34 38.97 -27.77
C ALA A 19 13.66 37.53 -28.20
N GLY A 20 14.88 37.03 -27.92
CA GLY A 20 15.26 35.64 -28.18
C GLY A 20 14.55 34.63 -27.26
N ILE A 21 14.26 35.01 -26.00
CA ILE A 21 13.53 34.15 -25.05
C ILE A 21 12.05 34.03 -25.43
N LEU A 22 11.47 35.06 -26.05
CA LEU A 22 10.06 35.04 -26.50
C LEU A 22 9.84 34.23 -27.79
N ALA A 23 10.88 33.95 -28.57
CA ALA A 23 10.78 33.15 -29.79
C ALA A 23 10.80 31.63 -29.56
N GLY A 24 11.00 31.17 -28.31
CA GLY A 24 11.12 29.75 -27.97
C GLY A 24 9.82 29.03 -27.58
N CYS A 25 8.70 29.76 -27.40
CA CYS A 25 7.46 29.19 -26.83
C CYS A 25 6.31 29.00 -27.85
N SER A 26 6.60 28.72 -29.13
CA SER A 26 5.54 28.51 -30.13
C SER A 26 5.86 27.41 -31.15
N SER A 27 6.45 26.29 -30.72
CA SER A 27 6.35 25.05 -31.52
C SER A 27 5.09 24.29 -31.08
N ASP A 28 3.96 24.71 -31.63
CA ASP A 28 2.69 24.00 -31.50
C ASP A 28 2.79 22.77 -32.42
N ASN A 29 3.15 21.61 -31.85
CA ASN A 29 3.10 20.32 -32.54
C ASN A 29 1.63 19.86 -32.58
N THR A 30 0.77 20.62 -33.25
CA THR A 30 -0.58 20.17 -33.58
C THR A 30 -0.42 19.14 -34.69
N GLU A 31 -0.56 17.85 -34.36
CA GLU A 31 -0.65 16.81 -35.39
C GLU A 31 -1.76 17.21 -36.38
N GLU A 32 -1.40 17.28 -37.66
CA GLU A 32 -2.32 17.68 -38.72
C GLU A 32 -3.48 16.68 -38.78
N TYR A 33 -4.73 17.20 -38.81
CA TYR A 33 -5.92 16.35 -38.91
C TYR A 33 -5.90 15.57 -40.23
N VAL A 34 -5.63 14.27 -40.14
CA VAL A 34 -5.72 13.36 -41.27
C VAL A 34 -6.85 12.38 -40.98
N GLU A 35 -7.91 12.45 -41.78
CA GLU A 35 -9.01 11.49 -41.73
C GLU A 35 -8.47 10.10 -42.12
N ARG A 36 -8.68 9.12 -41.26
CA ARG A 36 -8.23 7.74 -41.45
C ARG A 36 -9.36 6.77 -41.14
N SER A 37 -9.28 5.56 -41.69
CA SER A 37 -10.24 4.51 -41.36
C SER A 37 -10.15 4.14 -39.87
N VAL A 38 -11.27 3.69 -39.31
CA VAL A 38 -11.33 3.35 -37.88
C VAL A 38 -10.42 2.16 -37.55
N GLU A 39 -10.32 1.19 -38.46
CA GLU A 39 -9.43 0.03 -38.33
C GLU A 39 -7.96 0.47 -38.35
N GLU A 40 -7.58 1.38 -39.24
CA GLU A 40 -6.22 1.89 -39.32
C GLU A 40 -5.84 2.65 -38.05
N LEU A 41 -6.71 3.54 -37.56
CA LEU A 41 -6.47 4.25 -36.31
C LEU A 41 -6.31 3.29 -35.15
N TYR A 42 -7.27 2.38 -34.94
CA TYR A 42 -7.23 1.44 -33.83
C TYR A 42 -6.01 0.52 -33.87
N ASN A 43 -5.68 -0.04 -35.04
CA ASN A 43 -4.51 -0.90 -35.19
C ASN A 43 -3.22 -0.12 -34.93
N SER A 44 -3.09 1.12 -35.43
CA SER A 44 -1.92 1.95 -35.17
C SER A 44 -1.77 2.35 -33.70
N SER A 45 -2.88 2.47 -32.96
CA SER A 45 -2.88 2.68 -31.51
C SER A 45 -2.42 1.42 -30.77
N MET A 46 -2.89 0.25 -31.20
CA MET A 46 -2.46 -1.04 -30.66
C MET A 46 -0.98 -1.30 -30.92
N ASP A 47 -0.46 -0.97 -32.11
CA ASP A 47 0.96 -1.09 -32.42
C ASP A 47 1.80 -0.23 -31.46
N ALA A 48 1.41 1.03 -31.26
CA ALA A 48 2.09 1.91 -30.30
C ALA A 48 2.03 1.37 -28.85
N LEU A 49 0.90 0.79 -28.46
CA LEU A 49 0.73 0.16 -27.14
C LEU A 49 1.68 -1.04 -26.98
N LEU A 50 1.76 -1.90 -27.99
CA LEU A 50 2.61 -3.10 -27.99
C LEU A 50 4.11 -2.75 -28.04
N ASP A 51 4.46 -1.64 -28.68
CA ASP A 51 5.81 -1.09 -28.71
C ASP A 51 6.22 -0.40 -27.40
N GLY A 52 5.29 -0.29 -26.42
CA GLY A 52 5.53 0.39 -25.14
C GLY A 52 5.46 1.92 -25.20
N ASN A 53 5.01 2.49 -26.32
CA ASN A 53 4.83 3.93 -26.49
C ASN A 53 3.45 4.35 -25.96
N PHE A 54 3.26 4.27 -24.64
CA PHE A 54 1.95 4.39 -23.99
C PHE A 54 1.28 5.77 -24.16
N GLU A 55 2.04 6.86 -24.10
CA GLU A 55 1.50 8.21 -24.33
C GLU A 55 1.00 8.37 -25.77
N VAL A 56 1.76 7.85 -26.74
CA VAL A 56 1.39 7.88 -28.16
C VAL A 56 0.16 6.99 -28.39
N ALA A 57 0.12 5.81 -27.78
CA ALA A 57 -1.02 4.92 -27.86
C ALA A 57 -2.30 5.58 -27.31
N THR A 58 -2.21 6.25 -26.17
CA THR A 58 -3.33 7.00 -25.57
C THR A 58 -3.87 8.04 -26.54
N GLN A 59 -3.00 8.91 -27.08
CA GLN A 59 -3.41 9.97 -28.01
C GLN A 59 -4.07 9.39 -29.27
N ARG A 60 -3.55 8.28 -29.81
CA ARG A 60 -4.14 7.62 -30.97
C ARG A 60 -5.48 6.93 -30.64
N PHE A 61 -5.65 6.39 -29.44
CA PHE A 61 -6.95 5.88 -29.00
C PHE A 61 -7.99 7.00 -28.85
N ASP A 62 -7.60 8.17 -28.33
CA ASP A 62 -8.48 9.34 -28.28
C ASP A 62 -8.90 9.79 -29.70
N GLU A 63 -8.00 9.66 -30.67
CA GLU A 63 -8.28 9.97 -32.08
C GLU A 63 -9.32 9.02 -32.70
N VAL A 64 -9.36 7.74 -32.30
CA VAL A 64 -10.41 6.79 -32.70
C VAL A 64 -11.78 7.29 -32.22
N GLU A 65 -11.88 7.71 -30.96
CA GLU A 65 -13.13 8.26 -30.39
C GLU A 65 -13.52 9.56 -31.09
N ARG A 66 -12.54 10.43 -31.38
CA ARG A 66 -12.80 11.73 -31.98
C ARG A 66 -13.30 11.63 -33.42
N GLN A 67 -12.70 10.78 -34.25
CA GLN A 67 -13.10 10.62 -35.65
C GLN A 67 -14.33 9.71 -35.81
N HIS A 68 -14.45 8.66 -34.97
CA HIS A 68 -15.44 7.59 -35.16
C HIS A 68 -16.26 7.30 -33.88
N PRO A 69 -16.91 8.29 -33.24
CA PRO A 69 -17.48 8.16 -31.89
C PRO A 69 -18.60 7.11 -31.74
N TYR A 70 -19.25 6.71 -32.84
CA TYR A 70 -20.33 5.72 -32.83
C TYR A 70 -19.87 4.32 -33.27
N SER A 71 -18.58 4.15 -33.55
CA SER A 71 -18.01 2.86 -33.94
C SER A 71 -17.93 1.92 -32.74
N VAL A 72 -18.07 0.61 -33.00
CA VAL A 72 -17.80 -0.43 -31.99
C VAL A 72 -16.34 -0.35 -31.50
N TRP A 73 -15.44 0.15 -32.35
CA TRP A 73 -14.04 0.38 -32.01
C TRP A 73 -13.82 1.56 -31.08
N ALA A 74 -14.70 2.56 -31.05
CA ALA A 74 -14.55 3.72 -30.16
C ALA A 74 -14.67 3.31 -28.69
N THR A 75 -15.66 2.48 -28.35
CA THR A 75 -15.80 1.95 -26.99
C THR A 75 -14.58 1.10 -26.60
N LYS A 76 -14.05 0.28 -27.52
CA LYS A 76 -12.81 -0.46 -27.25
C LYS A 76 -11.60 0.47 -27.09
N ALA A 77 -11.50 1.51 -27.91
CA ALA A 77 -10.42 2.48 -27.86
C ALA A 77 -10.41 3.25 -26.53
N GLN A 78 -11.56 3.66 -26.00
CA GLN A 78 -11.64 4.29 -24.69
C GLN A 78 -11.04 3.42 -23.58
N LEU A 79 -11.39 2.14 -23.55
CA LEU A 79 -10.87 1.20 -22.56
C LEU A 79 -9.36 0.98 -22.74
N MET A 80 -8.91 0.81 -23.98
CA MET A 80 -7.50 0.59 -24.28
C MET A 80 -6.64 1.85 -24.08
N GLY A 81 -7.19 3.04 -24.30
CA GLY A 81 -6.56 4.32 -23.97
C GLY A 81 -6.37 4.48 -22.47
N ALA A 82 -7.38 4.11 -21.67
CA ALA A 82 -7.24 4.09 -20.22
C ALA A 82 -6.23 3.02 -19.74
N TYR A 83 -6.16 1.87 -20.41
CA TYR A 83 -5.13 0.87 -20.15
C TYR A 83 -3.72 1.35 -20.52
N ALA A 84 -3.58 2.08 -21.63
CA ALA A 84 -2.31 2.71 -21.99
C ALA A 84 -1.86 3.70 -20.91
N GLN A 85 -2.79 4.53 -20.39
CA GLN A 85 -2.49 5.44 -19.26
C GLN A 85 -2.05 4.68 -18.01
N TYR A 86 -2.70 3.56 -17.69
CA TYR A 86 -2.28 2.70 -16.58
C TYR A 86 -0.85 2.18 -16.78
N GLN A 87 -0.51 1.72 -17.98
CA GLN A 87 0.84 1.23 -18.30
C GLN A 87 1.90 2.33 -18.30
N ALA A 88 1.49 3.58 -18.51
CA ALA A 88 2.33 4.77 -18.39
C ALA A 88 2.52 5.27 -16.94
N ASP A 89 2.04 4.53 -15.94
CA ASP A 89 1.96 4.95 -14.52
C ASP A 89 1.08 6.21 -14.28
N ASN A 90 0.30 6.64 -15.27
CA ASN A 90 -0.64 7.77 -15.17
C ASN A 90 -1.96 7.28 -14.55
N TYR A 91 -1.88 6.82 -13.30
CA TYR A 91 -2.97 6.12 -12.64
C TYR A 91 -4.21 7.00 -12.43
N GLU A 92 -4.06 8.29 -12.15
CA GLU A 92 -5.19 9.19 -11.91
C GLU A 92 -6.00 9.41 -13.20
N GLU A 93 -5.31 9.62 -14.32
CA GLU A 93 -5.88 9.74 -15.65
C GLU A 93 -6.57 8.44 -16.07
N ALA A 94 -5.92 7.29 -15.85
CA ALA A 94 -6.48 5.98 -16.12
C ALA A 94 -7.78 5.77 -15.32
N ILE A 95 -7.77 6.04 -14.01
CA ILE A 95 -8.96 5.91 -13.17
C ILE A 95 -10.09 6.81 -13.65
N SER A 96 -9.81 8.07 -14.00
CA SER A 96 -10.83 9.01 -14.50
C SER A 96 -11.44 8.53 -15.82
N ALA A 97 -10.61 8.06 -16.75
CA ALA A 97 -11.05 7.51 -18.03
C ALA A 97 -11.90 6.25 -17.85
N LEU A 98 -11.51 5.33 -16.95
CA LEU A 98 -12.25 4.10 -16.65
C LEU A 98 -13.60 4.38 -15.96
N GLN A 99 -13.65 5.35 -15.05
CA GLN A 99 -14.91 5.77 -14.44
C GLN A 99 -15.89 6.30 -15.49
N ARG A 100 -15.41 7.15 -16.41
CA ARG A 100 -16.20 7.63 -17.55
C ARG A 100 -16.66 6.49 -18.45
N TYR A 101 -15.78 5.54 -18.75
CA TYR A 101 -16.13 4.36 -19.54
C TYR A 101 -17.27 3.56 -18.89
N ILE A 102 -17.22 3.32 -17.58
CA ILE A 102 -18.27 2.61 -16.84
C ILE A 102 -19.60 3.38 -16.86
N GLU A 103 -19.54 4.71 -16.72
CA GLU A 103 -20.74 5.57 -16.76
C GLU A 103 -21.41 5.59 -18.13
N LEU A 104 -20.62 5.68 -19.20
CA LEU A 104 -21.12 5.72 -20.59
C LEU A 104 -21.55 4.34 -21.10
N HIS A 105 -20.94 3.26 -20.62
CA HIS A 105 -21.10 1.91 -21.16
C HIS A 105 -21.39 0.84 -20.10
N PRO A 106 -22.38 1.02 -19.19
CA PRO A 106 -22.59 0.12 -18.04
C PRO A 106 -22.98 -1.32 -18.41
N GLY A 107 -23.50 -1.54 -19.63
CA GLY A 107 -23.87 -2.87 -20.14
C GLY A 107 -22.81 -3.55 -21.00
N ASN A 108 -21.64 -2.94 -21.18
CA ASN A 108 -20.57 -3.52 -22.00
C ASN A 108 -19.94 -4.75 -21.28
N PRO A 109 -19.65 -5.85 -22.00
CA PRO A 109 -18.98 -7.03 -21.44
C PRO A 109 -17.67 -6.71 -20.69
N ASP A 110 -16.92 -5.70 -21.14
CA ASP A 110 -15.61 -5.35 -20.61
C ASP A 110 -15.68 -4.44 -19.37
N VAL A 111 -16.88 -4.10 -18.87
CA VAL A 111 -17.06 -3.33 -17.63
C VAL A 111 -16.38 -4.01 -16.44
N ALA A 112 -16.41 -5.34 -16.38
CA ALA A 112 -15.71 -6.09 -15.32
C ALA A 112 -14.19 -5.80 -15.32
N TYR A 113 -13.59 -5.72 -16.51
CA TYR A 113 -12.18 -5.38 -16.66
C TYR A 113 -11.92 -3.91 -16.28
N ALA A 114 -12.81 -2.99 -16.64
CA ALA A 114 -12.65 -1.58 -16.25
C ALA A 114 -12.67 -1.37 -14.73
N TYR A 115 -13.60 -2.02 -14.01
CA TYR A 115 -13.61 -2.00 -12.54
C TYR A 115 -12.33 -2.60 -11.94
N TYR A 116 -11.86 -3.69 -12.52
CA TYR A 116 -10.62 -4.34 -12.09
C TYR A 116 -9.42 -3.43 -12.30
N LEU A 117 -9.28 -2.80 -13.45
CA LEU A 117 -8.17 -1.91 -13.75
C LEU A 117 -8.14 -0.68 -12.84
N ILE A 118 -9.30 -0.12 -12.47
CA ILE A 118 -9.38 0.92 -11.42
C ILE A 118 -8.83 0.39 -10.08
N ALA A 119 -9.19 -0.84 -9.71
CA ALA A 119 -8.74 -1.44 -8.47
C ALA A 119 -7.23 -1.65 -8.45
N ILE A 120 -6.66 -2.12 -9.57
CA ILE A 120 -5.21 -2.31 -9.72
C ILE A 120 -4.49 -0.96 -9.74
N ALA A 121 -5.00 0.06 -10.44
CA ALA A 121 -4.40 1.40 -10.44
C ALA A 121 -4.30 2.00 -9.02
N TYR A 122 -5.27 1.75 -8.13
CA TYR A 122 -5.12 2.11 -6.72
C TYR A 122 -4.16 1.20 -5.95
N TYR A 123 -4.14 -0.09 -6.27
CA TYR A 123 -3.29 -1.08 -5.60
C TYR A 123 -1.80 -0.84 -5.85
N GLU A 124 -1.41 -0.49 -7.07
CA GLU A 124 0.00 -0.18 -7.42
C GLU A 124 0.52 1.08 -6.71
N GLN A 125 -0.38 1.97 -6.26
CA GLN A 125 -0.03 3.15 -5.50
C GLN A 125 -0.02 2.93 -3.98
N ILE A 126 -0.16 1.67 -3.51
CA ILE A 126 -0.04 1.35 -2.08
C ILE A 126 1.38 1.65 -1.64
N SER A 127 1.49 2.56 -0.67
CA SER A 127 2.75 2.92 -0.05
C SER A 127 2.99 2.12 1.23
N ASP A 128 4.25 2.07 1.67
CA ASP A 128 4.68 1.36 2.89
C ASP A 128 3.74 1.58 4.10
N VAL A 129 3.60 0.55 4.93
CA VAL A 129 2.75 0.52 6.13
C VAL A 129 2.97 1.74 7.03
N GLY A 130 4.20 2.27 7.12
CA GLY A 130 4.49 3.46 7.93
C GLY A 130 3.81 4.75 7.46
N ARG A 131 3.40 4.83 6.18
CA ARG A 131 2.90 6.06 5.52
C ARG A 131 1.37 6.19 5.59
N ASP A 132 0.84 7.20 4.89
CA ASP A 132 -0.60 7.39 4.74
C ASP A 132 -1.23 6.22 3.96
N GLN A 133 -2.40 5.80 4.40
CA GLN A 133 -3.09 4.61 3.90
C GLN A 133 -4.40 4.97 3.16
N SER A 134 -4.56 6.21 2.71
CA SER A 134 -5.77 6.63 1.97
C SER A 134 -5.93 5.85 0.66
N LEU A 135 -4.85 5.70 -0.12
CA LEU A 135 -4.86 4.92 -1.37
C LEU A 135 -5.09 3.43 -1.11
N THR A 136 -4.49 2.85 -0.07
CA THR A 136 -4.75 1.48 0.37
C THR A 136 -6.22 1.21 0.68
N ARG A 137 -6.90 2.17 1.34
CA ARG A 137 -8.36 2.07 1.58
C ARG A 137 -9.17 2.18 0.29
N LYS A 138 -8.77 3.05 -0.65
CA LYS A 138 -9.41 3.14 -1.97
C LYS A 138 -9.23 1.83 -2.76
N ALA A 139 -8.02 1.26 -2.75
CA ALA A 139 -7.72 -0.04 -3.36
C ALA A 139 -8.62 -1.14 -2.78
N ARG A 140 -8.70 -1.24 -1.44
CA ARG A 140 -9.59 -2.19 -0.75
C ARG A 140 -11.04 -2.06 -1.25
N SER A 141 -11.59 -0.84 -1.25
CA SER A 141 -12.97 -0.62 -1.68
C SER A 141 -13.21 -0.90 -3.16
N ALA A 142 -12.22 -0.63 -4.02
CA ALA A 142 -12.30 -0.93 -5.44
C ALA A 142 -12.24 -2.45 -5.70
N LEU A 143 -11.32 -3.18 -5.04
CA LEU A 143 -11.22 -4.63 -5.10
C LEU A 143 -12.50 -5.31 -4.59
N GLU A 144 -13.06 -4.84 -3.46
CA GLU A 144 -14.36 -5.30 -2.96
C GLU A 144 -15.49 -5.09 -3.97
N ALA A 145 -15.46 -3.98 -4.73
CA ALA A 145 -16.44 -3.73 -5.77
C ALA A 145 -16.33 -4.76 -6.91
N VAL A 146 -15.14 -5.13 -7.34
CA VAL A 146 -14.90 -6.18 -8.36
C VAL A 146 -15.46 -7.52 -7.88
N VAL A 147 -15.05 -7.96 -6.69
CA VAL A 147 -15.46 -9.26 -6.13
C VAL A 147 -16.97 -9.34 -5.93
N ARG A 148 -17.60 -8.25 -5.47
CA ARG A 148 -19.04 -8.20 -5.22
C ARG A 148 -19.86 -8.13 -6.51
N ARG A 149 -19.43 -7.36 -7.51
CA ARG A 149 -20.18 -7.13 -8.75
C ARG A 149 -19.97 -8.24 -9.78
N PHE A 150 -18.76 -8.81 -9.84
CA PHE A 150 -18.36 -9.78 -10.86
C PHE A 150 -17.77 -11.06 -10.26
N PRO A 151 -18.44 -11.73 -9.30
CA PRO A 151 -17.85 -12.80 -8.50
C PRO A 151 -17.35 -14.02 -9.29
N GLY A 152 -17.89 -14.26 -10.49
CA GLY A 152 -17.51 -15.37 -11.38
C GLY A 152 -16.48 -15.01 -12.45
N SER A 153 -15.98 -13.78 -12.49
CA SER A 153 -14.96 -13.36 -13.45
C SER A 153 -13.55 -13.77 -13.01
N ASP A 154 -12.63 -13.96 -13.97
CA ASP A 154 -11.21 -14.21 -13.66
C ASP A 154 -10.61 -13.05 -12.85
N TYR A 155 -11.06 -11.82 -13.10
CA TYR A 155 -10.68 -10.62 -12.35
C TYR A 155 -11.06 -10.69 -10.87
N ALA A 156 -12.18 -11.34 -10.52
CA ALA A 156 -12.56 -11.50 -9.13
C ALA A 156 -11.66 -12.48 -8.37
N ASN A 157 -11.09 -13.49 -9.05
CA ASN A 157 -10.15 -14.41 -8.41
C ASN A 157 -8.87 -13.69 -8.01
N ASP A 158 -8.28 -12.92 -8.93
CA ASP A 158 -7.10 -12.09 -8.64
C ASP A 158 -7.42 -10.99 -7.61
N ALA A 159 -8.57 -10.31 -7.74
CA ALA A 159 -8.98 -9.26 -6.82
C ALA A 159 -9.16 -9.76 -5.38
N ARG A 160 -9.61 -11.02 -5.17
CA ARG A 160 -9.69 -11.61 -3.82
C ARG A 160 -8.32 -11.72 -3.17
N LEU A 161 -7.32 -12.23 -3.90
CA LEU A 161 -5.96 -12.34 -3.39
C LEU A 161 -5.39 -10.97 -3.02
N LYS A 162 -5.52 -9.99 -3.92
CA LYS A 162 -5.07 -8.62 -3.65
C LYS A 162 -5.85 -7.95 -2.52
N LEU A 163 -7.14 -8.26 -2.36
CA LEU A 163 -7.94 -7.77 -1.26
C LEU A 163 -7.43 -8.29 0.09
N ASP A 164 -7.08 -9.57 0.17
CA ASP A 164 -6.50 -10.17 1.38
C ASP A 164 -5.16 -9.53 1.73
N LEU A 165 -4.27 -9.32 0.74
CA LEU A 165 -3.01 -8.58 0.92
C LEU A 165 -3.23 -7.14 1.38
N THR A 166 -4.21 -6.45 0.81
CA THR A 166 -4.55 -5.07 1.18
C THR A 166 -5.08 -4.99 2.61
N ARG A 167 -5.88 -5.98 3.04
CA ARG A 167 -6.39 -6.09 4.40
C ARG A 167 -5.28 -6.38 5.40
N ASP A 168 -4.37 -7.30 5.06
CA ASP A 168 -3.20 -7.61 5.87
C ASP A 168 -2.31 -6.37 6.05
N HIS A 169 -2.06 -5.62 4.98
CA HIS A 169 -1.31 -4.36 5.03
C HIS A 169 -1.96 -3.30 5.95
N LEU A 170 -3.28 -3.15 5.88
CA LEU A 170 -4.02 -2.23 6.76
C LEU A 170 -4.00 -2.70 8.22
N ALA A 171 -4.10 -4.01 8.48
CA ALA A 171 -3.94 -4.57 9.82
C ALA A 171 -2.52 -4.32 10.36
N GLY A 172 -1.50 -4.47 9.51
CA GLY A 172 -0.11 -4.16 9.85
C GLY A 172 0.09 -2.70 10.28
N LYS A 173 -0.66 -1.75 9.69
CA LYS A 173 -0.67 -0.35 10.13
C LYS A 173 -1.14 -0.22 11.56
N GLU A 174 -2.29 -0.80 11.88
CA GLU A 174 -2.87 -0.75 13.22
C GLU A 174 -1.96 -1.45 14.23
N MET A 175 -1.36 -2.59 13.87
CA MET A 175 -0.35 -3.27 14.70
C MET A 175 0.88 -2.41 14.96
N SER A 176 1.40 -1.72 13.94
CA SER A 176 2.55 -0.82 14.08
C SER A 176 2.27 0.31 15.08
N VAL A 177 1.10 0.94 14.97
CA VAL A 177 0.66 2.01 15.87
C VAL A 177 0.35 1.48 17.27
N GLY A 178 -0.29 0.31 17.38
CA GLY A 178 -0.58 -0.35 18.66
C GLY A 178 0.69 -0.69 19.42
N ARG A 179 1.68 -1.32 18.76
CA ARG A 179 3.00 -1.62 19.34
C ARG A 179 3.73 -0.36 19.80
N PHE A 180 3.65 0.74 19.03
CA PHE A 180 4.20 2.02 19.45
C PHE A 180 3.58 2.52 20.75
N TYR A 181 2.24 2.54 20.85
CA TYR A 181 1.57 2.99 22.07
C TYR A 181 1.84 2.08 23.27
N LEU A 182 1.89 0.77 23.05
CA LEU A 182 2.19 -0.20 24.10
C LEU A 182 3.59 0.04 24.69
N ARG A 183 4.61 0.21 23.84
CA ARG A 183 5.99 0.53 24.29
C ARG A 183 6.09 1.84 25.06
N GLN A 184 5.22 2.81 24.77
CA GLN A 184 5.16 4.08 25.48
C GLN A 184 4.33 4.03 26.77
N GLY A 185 3.74 2.87 27.12
CA GLY A 185 2.87 2.71 28.28
C GLY A 185 1.47 3.31 28.10
N HIS A 186 1.09 3.70 26.89
CA HIS A 186 -0.25 4.21 26.57
C HIS A 186 -1.23 3.05 26.33
N LEU A 187 -1.53 2.31 27.39
CA LEU A 187 -2.27 1.04 27.32
C LEU A 187 -3.66 1.16 26.67
N LEU A 188 -4.46 2.17 27.02
CA LEU A 188 -5.79 2.38 26.42
C LEU A 188 -5.70 2.66 24.90
N ALA A 189 -4.70 3.42 24.46
CA ALA A 189 -4.50 3.68 23.04
C ALA A 189 -4.05 2.42 22.31
N ALA A 190 -3.19 1.61 22.91
CA ALA A 190 -2.76 0.33 22.37
C ALA A 190 -3.94 -0.66 22.23
N ILE A 191 -4.76 -0.79 23.29
CA ILE A 191 -5.98 -1.61 23.28
C ILE A 191 -6.89 -1.23 22.12
N ASN A 192 -7.17 0.07 21.94
CA ASN A 192 -8.03 0.51 20.84
C ASN A 192 -7.48 0.11 19.46
N ARG A 193 -6.15 0.12 19.27
CA ARG A 193 -5.52 -0.27 18.00
C ARG A 193 -5.57 -1.78 17.77
N PHE A 194 -5.24 -2.58 18.77
CA PHE A 194 -5.28 -4.04 18.62
C PHE A 194 -6.72 -4.56 18.47
N ARG A 195 -7.71 -3.90 19.10
CA ARG A 195 -9.13 -4.20 18.89
C ARG A 195 -9.55 -4.00 17.46
N VAL A 196 -9.12 -2.93 16.79
CA VAL A 196 -9.42 -2.73 15.36
C VAL A 196 -8.94 -3.92 14.53
N VAL A 197 -7.77 -4.48 14.84
CA VAL A 197 -7.26 -5.68 14.14
C VAL A 197 -8.13 -6.90 14.41
N ALA A 198 -8.47 -7.16 15.67
CA ALA A 198 -9.32 -8.29 16.06
C ALA A 198 -10.77 -8.18 15.54
N ASP A 199 -11.30 -6.97 15.43
CA ASP A 199 -12.70 -6.72 15.06
C ASP A 199 -12.88 -6.57 13.54
N GLU A 200 -12.00 -5.83 12.85
CA GLU A 200 -12.15 -5.49 11.42
C GLU A 200 -11.29 -6.34 10.48
N TYR A 201 -10.21 -6.96 10.97
CA TYR A 201 -9.20 -7.64 10.15
C TYR A 201 -9.03 -9.11 10.54
N GLN A 202 -10.13 -9.78 10.91
CA GLN A 202 -10.19 -11.15 11.45
C GLN A 202 -9.53 -12.25 10.61
N THR A 203 -9.34 -12.03 9.30
CA THR A 203 -8.75 -13.01 8.38
C THR A 203 -7.27 -12.74 8.09
N THR A 204 -6.66 -11.75 8.75
CA THR A 204 -5.27 -11.35 8.50
C THR A 204 -4.29 -12.13 9.38
N SER A 205 -3.01 -12.14 8.96
CA SER A 205 -1.94 -12.81 9.71
C SER A 205 -1.63 -12.14 11.06
N HIS A 206 -2.12 -10.91 11.26
CA HIS A 206 -1.88 -10.09 12.43
C HIS A 206 -2.81 -10.38 13.63
N VAL A 207 -3.90 -11.11 13.44
CA VAL A 207 -4.90 -11.34 14.49
C VAL A 207 -4.33 -12.07 15.71
N PRO A 208 -3.50 -13.13 15.58
CA PRO A 208 -2.93 -13.81 16.74
C PRO A 208 -2.10 -12.88 17.63
N GLU A 209 -1.23 -12.06 17.03
CA GLU A 209 -0.44 -11.07 17.76
C GLU A 209 -1.37 -10.03 18.41
N ALA A 210 -2.36 -9.51 17.69
CA ALA A 210 -3.29 -8.53 18.21
C ALA A 210 -4.03 -9.03 19.46
N LEU A 211 -4.51 -10.28 19.44
CA LEU A 211 -5.17 -10.91 20.59
C LEU A 211 -4.20 -11.07 21.77
N HIS A 212 -2.97 -11.51 21.53
CA HIS A 212 -1.96 -11.59 22.59
C HIS A 212 -1.68 -10.22 23.22
N ARG A 213 -1.44 -9.20 22.39
CA ARG A 213 -1.17 -7.84 22.87
C ARG A 213 -2.37 -7.20 23.57
N LEU A 214 -3.59 -7.60 23.21
CA LEU A 214 -4.80 -7.23 23.95
C LEU A 214 -4.82 -7.86 25.34
N ALA A 215 -4.52 -9.17 25.45
CA ALA A 215 -4.44 -9.83 26.75
C ALA A 215 -3.35 -9.19 27.64
N GLU A 216 -2.18 -8.92 27.08
CA GLU A 216 -1.09 -8.19 27.74
C GLU A 216 -1.55 -6.82 28.25
N ALA A 217 -2.16 -6.01 27.38
CA ALA A 217 -2.58 -4.66 27.74
C ALA A 217 -3.76 -4.64 28.71
N TYR A 218 -4.71 -5.59 28.63
CA TYR A 218 -5.81 -5.72 29.58
C TYR A 218 -5.31 -6.10 30.96
N THR A 219 -4.41 -7.07 31.05
CA THR A 219 -3.75 -7.46 32.31
C THR A 219 -3.01 -6.26 32.93
N ALA A 220 -2.28 -5.49 32.12
CA ALA A 220 -1.54 -4.32 32.59
C ALA A 220 -2.44 -3.19 33.13
N VAL A 221 -3.70 -3.11 32.71
CA VAL A 221 -4.69 -2.13 33.22
C VAL A 221 -5.50 -2.71 34.41
N GLY A 222 -5.37 -4.00 34.71
CA GLY A 222 -6.14 -4.70 35.75
C GLY A 222 -7.55 -5.12 35.30
N LEU A 223 -7.75 -5.32 33.99
CA LEU A 223 -8.98 -5.84 33.39
C LEU A 223 -8.82 -7.33 33.11
N ASP A 224 -8.70 -8.11 34.20
CA ASP A 224 -8.32 -9.52 34.12
C ASP A 224 -9.37 -10.37 33.40
N ASP A 225 -10.66 -10.10 33.64
CA ASP A 225 -11.77 -10.78 32.96
C ASP A 225 -11.71 -10.59 31.44
N GLU A 226 -11.38 -9.38 30.96
CA GLU A 226 -11.18 -9.09 29.54
C GLU A 226 -9.95 -9.81 28.99
N ALA A 227 -8.83 -9.79 29.72
CA ALA A 227 -7.59 -10.45 29.31
C ALA A 227 -7.80 -11.95 29.10
N VAL A 228 -8.46 -12.58 30.06
CA VAL A 228 -8.83 -14.00 30.02
C VAL A 228 -9.70 -14.33 28.82
N ARG A 229 -10.76 -13.55 28.57
CA ARG A 229 -11.66 -13.77 27.42
C ARG A 229 -10.91 -13.70 26.09
N VAL A 230 -10.02 -12.73 25.94
CA VAL A 230 -9.21 -12.59 24.72
C VAL A 230 -8.23 -13.75 24.55
N ALA A 231 -7.56 -14.17 25.62
CA ALA A 231 -6.67 -15.32 25.60
C ALA A 231 -7.41 -16.63 25.22
N ALA A 232 -8.64 -16.81 25.72
CA ALA A 232 -9.50 -17.94 25.34
C ALA A 232 -9.89 -17.92 23.85
N VAL A 233 -10.14 -16.75 23.27
CA VAL A 233 -10.39 -16.61 21.83
C VAL A 233 -9.12 -16.96 21.02
N LEU A 234 -7.94 -16.54 21.47
CA LEU A 234 -6.67 -16.88 20.84
C LEU A 234 -6.41 -18.40 20.87
N GLN A 235 -6.58 -19.03 22.04
CA GLN A 235 -6.55 -20.49 22.24
C GLN A 235 -7.43 -21.22 21.22
N HIS A 236 -8.70 -20.81 21.14
CA HIS A 236 -9.70 -21.56 20.40
C HIS A 236 -9.46 -21.50 18.88
N ASN A 237 -9.09 -20.32 18.37
CA ASN A 237 -8.94 -20.10 16.93
C ASN A 237 -7.53 -20.38 16.40
N TYR A 238 -6.50 -20.28 17.25
CA TYR A 238 -5.09 -20.40 16.86
C TYR A 238 -4.30 -21.34 17.79
N PRO A 239 -4.73 -22.60 17.97
CA PRO A 239 -4.03 -23.53 18.85
C PRO A 239 -2.60 -23.79 18.35
N GLY A 240 -1.62 -23.69 19.25
CA GLY A 240 -0.22 -23.96 18.94
C GLY A 240 0.53 -22.84 18.20
N ASN A 241 -0.08 -21.66 18.02
CA ASN A 241 0.62 -20.47 17.56
C ASN A 241 1.54 -19.92 18.68
N GLU A 242 2.69 -19.32 18.33
CA GLU A 242 3.64 -18.74 19.29
C GLU A 242 2.98 -17.74 20.27
N TRP A 243 2.05 -16.91 19.78
CA TRP A 243 1.34 -15.91 20.59
C TRP A 243 0.41 -16.52 21.64
N TYR A 244 -0.06 -17.75 21.41
CA TYR A 244 -0.89 -18.46 22.38
C TYR A 244 -0.07 -18.83 23.61
N VAL A 245 1.14 -19.38 23.42
CA VAL A 245 2.02 -19.80 24.51
C VAL A 245 2.36 -18.63 25.43
N ASP A 246 2.71 -17.48 24.84
CA ASP A 246 3.03 -16.27 25.60
C ASP A 246 1.82 -15.71 26.37
N SER A 247 0.60 -15.81 25.79
CA SER A 247 -0.62 -15.32 26.44
C SER A 247 -1.03 -16.18 27.63
N TYR A 248 -0.84 -17.50 27.55
CA TYR A 248 -1.12 -18.43 28.64
C TYR A 248 -0.35 -18.05 29.91
N GLY A 249 0.96 -17.85 29.78
CA GLY A 249 1.83 -17.50 30.91
C GLY A 249 1.60 -16.10 31.49
N LEU A 250 0.98 -15.18 30.73
CA LEU A 250 0.61 -13.85 31.22
C LEU A 250 -0.66 -13.91 32.08
N VAL A 251 -1.69 -14.59 31.60
CA VAL A 251 -3.00 -14.66 32.27
C VAL A 251 -2.92 -15.47 33.57
N GLU A 252 -2.25 -16.62 33.56
CA GLU A 252 -2.07 -17.47 34.76
C GLU A 252 -1.38 -16.71 35.92
N LYS A 253 -0.42 -15.83 35.60
CA LYS A 253 0.26 -14.98 36.59
C LYS A 253 -0.65 -13.86 37.11
N GLY A 254 -1.51 -13.30 36.26
CA GLY A 254 -2.50 -12.27 36.63
C GLY A 254 -3.62 -12.81 37.52
N GLU A 255 -4.11 -14.01 37.24
CA GLU A 255 -5.18 -14.68 37.99
C GLU A 255 -4.86 -14.96 39.45
N SER A 256 -3.57 -15.12 39.78
CA SER A 256 -3.12 -15.25 41.17
C SER A 256 -3.47 -14.02 42.04
N GLY A 257 -3.90 -12.91 41.44
CA GLY A 257 -4.37 -11.69 42.11
C GLY A 257 -5.84 -11.30 41.90
N ALA A 258 -6.64 -12.08 41.15
CA ALA A 258 -8.02 -11.73 40.78
C ALA A 258 -9.07 -12.15 41.84
N THR A 259 -10.25 -11.54 41.85
CA THR A 259 -11.33 -11.81 42.83
C THR A 259 -12.08 -13.14 42.57
N ASP A 260 -12.59 -13.77 43.65
CA ASP A 260 -13.20 -15.13 43.68
C ASP A 260 -14.21 -15.43 42.54
N ASP A 261 -15.01 -14.46 42.12
CA ASP A 261 -16.09 -14.68 41.12
C ASP A 261 -15.57 -14.93 39.70
N GLY A 262 -14.47 -14.28 39.29
CA GLY A 262 -13.84 -14.46 37.97
C GLY A 262 -13.04 -15.75 37.88
N ALA A 263 -12.39 -16.13 39.00
CA ALA A 263 -11.65 -17.38 39.15
C ALA A 263 -12.56 -18.63 39.10
N ASP A 264 -13.80 -18.55 39.59
CA ASP A 264 -14.75 -19.69 39.60
C ASP A 264 -15.35 -19.97 38.21
N TRP A 265 -15.67 -18.94 37.43
CA TRP A 265 -16.05 -19.13 36.01
C TRP A 265 -14.87 -19.67 35.19
N PHE A 266 -13.67 -19.12 35.41
CA PHE A 266 -12.46 -19.53 34.70
C PHE A 266 -12.12 -20.99 34.99
N SER A 267 -11.92 -21.38 36.25
CA SER A 267 -11.58 -22.77 36.61
C SER A 267 -12.56 -23.81 36.05
N ARG A 268 -13.86 -23.48 35.97
CA ARG A 268 -14.92 -24.36 35.45
C ARG A 268 -14.93 -24.47 33.93
N ASN A 269 -14.71 -23.38 33.20
CA ASN A 269 -14.74 -23.38 31.72
C ASN A 269 -13.36 -23.63 31.10
N TRP A 270 -12.30 -23.13 31.73
CA TRP A 270 -10.92 -23.27 31.31
C TRP A 270 -10.48 -24.73 31.37
N SER A 271 -10.69 -25.44 32.49
CA SER A 271 -10.34 -26.87 32.60
C SER A 271 -11.09 -27.78 31.61
N ALA A 272 -12.24 -27.35 31.09
CA ALA A 272 -13.01 -28.09 30.09
C ALA A 272 -12.53 -27.83 28.64
N VAL A 273 -11.92 -26.66 28.38
CA VAL A 273 -11.39 -26.24 27.06
C VAL A 273 -9.87 -26.45 26.98
N PHE A 274 -9.19 -26.46 28.12
CA PHE A 274 -7.77 -26.74 28.34
C PHE A 274 -7.66 -28.01 29.18
N ASP A 275 -7.52 -29.15 28.52
CA ASP A 275 -6.94 -30.34 29.11
C ASP A 275 -5.48 -30.44 28.61
N PRO A 276 -4.51 -29.83 29.32
CA PRO A 276 -3.11 -29.83 28.89
C PRO A 276 -2.49 -31.24 28.86
N GLU A 277 -3.10 -32.25 29.50
CA GLU A 277 -2.69 -33.65 29.36
C GLU A 277 -3.13 -34.27 28.02
N LYS A 278 -4.20 -33.78 27.38
CA LYS A 278 -4.79 -34.36 26.16
C LYS A 278 -4.39 -33.67 24.85
N THR A 279 -4.07 -32.37 24.85
CA THR A 279 -3.79 -31.63 23.60
C THR A 279 -2.30 -31.59 23.26
N ILE A 280 -1.42 -31.60 24.26
CA ILE A 280 0.03 -31.74 24.09
C ILE A 280 0.50 -32.64 25.22
N GLY A 281 0.74 -33.93 24.92
CA GLY A 281 1.28 -34.87 25.91
C GLY A 281 2.52 -34.29 26.59
N GLY A 282 2.39 -33.95 27.88
CA GLY A 282 3.47 -33.36 28.69
C GLY A 282 3.74 -31.88 28.44
N GLY A 283 2.73 -31.09 28.05
CA GLY A 283 2.89 -29.74 27.48
C GLY A 283 3.30 -28.59 28.42
N GLY A 284 3.17 -28.71 29.74
CA GLY A 284 3.45 -27.57 30.65
C GLY A 284 4.91 -27.12 30.63
N GLU A 285 5.84 -28.04 30.89
CA GLU A 285 7.28 -27.74 30.90
C GLU A 285 7.83 -27.42 29.50
N ARG A 286 7.30 -28.10 28.46
CA ARG A 286 7.73 -27.88 27.08
C ARG A 286 7.20 -26.57 26.51
N ALA A 287 6.01 -26.12 26.92
CA ALA A 287 5.49 -24.81 26.56
C ALA A 287 6.26 -23.69 27.27
N GLU A 288 6.63 -23.85 28.54
CA GLU A 288 7.51 -22.91 29.24
C GLU A 288 8.90 -22.81 28.59
N GLU A 289 9.47 -23.95 28.19
CA GLU A 289 10.77 -24.01 27.51
C GLU A 289 10.70 -23.37 26.11
N LEU A 290 9.66 -23.66 25.33
CA LEU A 290 9.41 -23.01 24.03
C LEU A 290 9.13 -21.52 24.16
N ALA A 291 8.36 -21.10 25.17
CA ALA A 291 8.09 -19.69 25.47
C ALA A 291 9.39 -18.94 25.73
N LYS A 292 10.28 -19.56 26.53
CA LYS A 292 11.58 -19.00 26.85
C LYS A 292 12.50 -18.92 25.63
N GLU A 293 12.56 -19.97 24.82
CA GLU A 293 13.35 -20.00 23.59
C GLU A 293 12.86 -18.98 22.56
N LEU A 294 11.54 -18.83 22.39
CA LEU A 294 10.93 -17.86 21.49
C LEU A 294 11.07 -16.42 22.00
N ALA A 295 10.95 -16.19 23.31
CA ALA A 295 11.17 -14.89 23.93
C ALA A 295 12.62 -14.42 23.79
N GLU A 296 13.60 -15.32 23.99
CA GLU A 296 15.02 -15.02 23.77
C GLU A 296 15.30 -14.70 22.29
N LYS A 297 14.71 -15.46 21.37
CA LYS A 297 14.85 -15.24 19.92
C LYS A 297 14.23 -13.92 19.47
N ARG A 298 13.04 -13.57 19.96
CA ARG A 298 12.36 -12.30 19.66
C ARG A 298 13.08 -11.10 20.26
N ALA A 299 13.62 -11.21 21.49
CA ALA A 299 14.44 -10.16 22.07
C ALA A 299 15.71 -9.90 21.23
N ALA A 300 16.29 -10.96 20.65
CA ALA A 300 17.41 -10.83 19.72
C ALA A 300 16.99 -10.21 18.37
N ASP A 301 15.85 -10.62 17.80
CA ASP A 301 15.33 -10.08 16.54
C ASP A 301 14.91 -8.61 16.67
N ASP A 302 14.25 -8.23 17.76
CA ASP A 302 13.87 -6.84 18.07
C ASP A 302 15.12 -5.98 18.31
N ALA A 303 16.14 -6.49 19.02
CA ALA A 303 17.40 -5.79 19.19
C ALA A 303 18.14 -5.60 17.85
N ALA A 304 18.13 -6.60 16.96
CA ALA A 304 18.72 -6.51 15.63
C ALA A 304 17.95 -5.52 14.73
N LEU A 305 16.62 -5.47 14.84
CA LEU A 305 15.78 -4.50 14.13
C LEU A 305 16.02 -3.08 14.65
N GLU A 306 16.16 -2.88 15.96
CA GLU A 306 16.52 -1.58 16.54
C GLU A 306 17.92 -1.14 16.12
N GLU A 307 18.89 -2.05 16.10
CA GLU A 307 20.25 -1.76 15.63
C GLU A 307 20.24 -1.35 14.16
N ARG A 308 19.52 -2.09 13.31
CA ARG A 308 19.36 -1.77 11.88
C ARG A 308 18.59 -0.48 11.64
N ALA A 309 17.61 -0.16 12.47
CA ALA A 309 16.91 1.13 12.43
C ALA A 309 17.85 2.28 12.81
N ARG A 310 18.68 2.11 13.84
CA ARG A 310 19.71 3.09 14.24
C ARG A 310 20.79 3.25 13.18
N GLU A 311 21.17 2.18 12.49
CA GLU A 311 22.08 2.24 11.34
C GLU A 311 21.48 3.02 10.18
N LEU A 312 20.23 2.75 9.80
CA LEU A 312 19.52 3.51 8.76
C LEU A 312 19.36 4.99 9.13
N GLU A 313 19.14 5.29 10.41
CA GLU A 313 19.11 6.67 10.91
C GLU A 313 20.49 7.34 10.85
N ARG A 314 21.58 6.61 11.18
CA ARG A 314 22.96 7.09 11.03
C ARG A 314 23.35 7.29 9.57
N GLU A 315 22.90 6.42 8.66
CA GLU A 315 23.10 6.56 7.22
C GLU A 315 22.33 7.78 6.67
N ARG A 316 21.08 7.99 7.11
CA ARG A 316 20.31 9.19 6.80
C ARG A 316 20.90 10.47 7.38
N ALA A 317 21.52 10.39 8.56
CA ALA A 317 22.22 11.51 9.19
C ALA A 317 23.61 11.79 8.57
N GLY A 318 24.32 10.73 8.18
CA GLY A 318 25.63 10.78 7.52
C GLY A 318 25.56 11.19 6.04
N GLY A 319 24.44 10.90 5.37
CA GLY A 319 24.16 11.34 3.99
C GLY A 319 23.97 12.85 3.81
N LYS A 320 24.14 13.67 4.87
CA LYS A 320 24.17 15.14 4.79
C LYS A 320 25.57 15.75 4.65
N GLY A 321 26.61 14.93 4.44
CA GLY A 321 27.98 15.45 4.33
C GLY A 321 28.85 14.70 3.33
N GLU A 322 28.52 14.77 2.04
CA GLU A 322 29.47 14.86 0.92
C GLU A 322 28.70 14.69 -0.40
N ALA A 323 28.37 15.81 -1.05
CA ALA A 323 28.14 15.77 -2.49
C ALA A 323 29.52 15.62 -3.16
N PRO A 324 29.73 14.63 -4.04
CA PRO A 324 30.94 14.60 -4.84
C PRO A 324 30.92 15.84 -5.74
N GLN A 325 31.92 16.70 -5.61
CA GLN A 325 32.17 17.76 -6.58
C GLN A 325 32.55 17.10 -7.91
N THR A 326 31.56 16.86 -8.76
CA THR A 326 31.80 16.67 -10.19
C THR A 326 32.25 18.01 -10.77
N GLN A 327 33.57 18.21 -10.81
CA GLN A 327 34.19 19.23 -11.66
C GLN A 327 33.82 18.90 -13.10
N ALA A 328 33.00 19.74 -13.71
CA ALA A 328 32.78 19.74 -15.15
C ALA A 328 34.07 20.19 -15.83
N GLU A 329 34.87 19.22 -16.27
CA GLU A 329 35.99 19.47 -17.17
C GLU A 329 35.43 19.65 -18.59
N ALA A 330 35.64 20.85 -19.15
CA ALA A 330 35.19 21.21 -20.48
C ALA A 330 35.89 20.37 -21.57
N PRO A 331 35.20 19.98 -22.66
CA PRO A 331 35.83 19.27 -23.77
C PRO A 331 36.83 20.20 -24.51
N PRO A 332 38.02 19.71 -24.90
CA PRO A 332 38.97 20.50 -25.65
C PRO A 332 38.46 20.75 -27.08
N ALA A 333 38.50 22.02 -27.48
CA ALA A 333 38.31 22.46 -28.86
C ALA A 333 39.39 21.83 -29.75
N THR A 334 38.97 21.13 -30.80
CA THR A 334 39.86 20.71 -31.89
C THR A 334 39.89 21.77 -33.00
N PRO A 335 41.07 22.04 -33.58
CA PRO A 335 41.27 23.12 -34.53
C PRO A 335 40.88 22.73 -35.96
N LYS A 336 40.53 23.75 -36.74
CA LYS A 336 40.32 23.71 -38.18
C LYS A 336 41.50 23.05 -38.91
N GLY A 337 41.17 22.11 -39.79
CA GLY A 337 41.96 21.64 -40.92
C GLY A 337 41.03 21.43 -42.10
#